data_AF-A0A523QWK3-F1
#
_entry.id   AF-A0A523QWK3-F1
#
_cell.length_a   1.000
_cell.length_b   1.000
_cell.length_c   1.000
_cell.angle_alpha   90.00
_cell.angle_beta   90.00
_cell.angle_gamma   90.00
#
_symmetry.space_group_name_H-M   'P 1'
#
loop_
_entity.id
_entity.type
_entity.pdbx_description
1 polymer ?
#
loop_
_entity_poly.entity_id
_entity_poly.type
_entity_poly.pdbx_seq_one_letter_code
_entity_poly.pdbx_strand_id
1 'polypeptide(L)'
;MVNLKIDGQKIEVEEGTTILKAASELSIEIPTLCYHPALEPYQACRVCVVEMVQNGRSKLVASCGRVVEEGMVVKTDSERAKRARRLFVELLLARAPASELLQDLARKVGIEVSRFKTKKEDEKCILCGLCVRVCNDVMKIGAIGFANRGAKIEVTPPFKEFSKVCTTCGACAFVCPTGAIKLEEITENKVTPLLSEFDEGLEKRPCIYIPFPQAVPNKPVIDRENCMYFKTGNCKICETVCQPKAILYDQEDTIIEEDIGAIVVATGYDLMDISQIGEYGGGRFKDVIDALTFERYLAPAGPTSGKVIRPSDGKVPREVAFVSCAGSRDPEHGVAYCSRLCCMYLIKQAMLYKHAVHDGQAYIFYIDIRSNGKGYEEFVQRAKEEDNVIYIRGKVSKIAEDNGKLRLWGVDTLTGEQIELNADMVVTANAMLPSTGVKELASKLRIPTDSHGWLQEAHLKLRPMETLTNGIFIAGAAQSPKDITDSVAQASGAAAKVLALFSQDYILGNPVIAYVDEEICAGCGTCETICEYTAVEVDPLRNVAVVNEALCEGCGACAGACPSGAMQHKNFTKKQLFDMVEIATEKY
;
A
#
# COMPACT_ATOMS: atom_id res chain seq x y z
N MET A 1 -12.24 22.73 37.29
CA MET A 1 -10.94 23.35 36.96
C MET A 1 -10.15 23.52 38.25
N VAL A 2 -8.86 23.23 38.22
CA VAL A 2 -7.96 23.23 39.38
C VAL A 2 -6.75 24.10 39.07
N ASN A 3 -6.42 25.03 39.97
CA ASN A 3 -5.26 25.91 39.82
C ASN A 3 -4.05 25.38 40.57
N LEU A 4 -2.92 25.33 39.87
CA LEU A 4 -1.63 24.97 40.46
C LEU A 4 -0.49 25.82 39.91
N LYS A 5 0.67 25.72 40.56
CA LYS A 5 1.92 26.30 40.08
C LYS A 5 2.95 25.21 39.80
N ILE A 6 3.52 25.17 38.60
CA ILE A 6 4.64 24.29 38.24
C ILE A 6 5.83 25.18 37.89
N ASP A 7 6.93 25.04 38.64
CA ASP A 7 8.16 25.85 38.48
C ASP A 7 7.92 27.37 38.43
N GLY A 8 6.92 27.84 39.19
CA GLY A 8 6.53 29.24 39.28
C GLY A 8 5.48 29.68 38.25
N GLN A 9 5.22 28.89 37.21
CA GLN A 9 4.19 29.16 36.21
C GLN A 9 2.82 28.70 36.71
N LYS A 10 1.79 29.55 36.58
CA LYS A 10 0.41 29.21 36.94
C LYS A 10 -0.26 28.49 35.77
N ILE A 11 -1.01 27.43 36.06
CA ILE A 11 -1.83 26.73 35.09
C ILE A 11 -3.16 26.32 35.72
N GLU A 12 -4.21 26.31 34.90
CA GLU A 12 -5.54 25.83 35.23
C GLU A 12 -5.84 24.61 34.37
N VAL A 13 -6.14 23.47 35.00
CA VAL A 13 -6.40 22.19 34.31
C VAL A 13 -7.70 21.55 34.79
N GLU A 14 -8.22 20.60 34.04
CA GLU A 14 -9.38 19.80 34.46
C GLU A 14 -9.07 18.94 35.70
N GLU A 15 -10.09 18.71 36.53
CA GLU A 15 -9.99 17.86 37.71
C GLU A 15 -9.70 16.42 37.29
N GLY A 16 -8.79 15.74 38.01
CA GLY A 16 -8.32 14.40 37.61
C GLY A 16 -7.05 14.39 36.75
N THR A 17 -6.59 15.53 36.27
CA THR A 17 -5.33 15.65 35.51
C THR A 17 -4.12 15.31 36.39
N THR A 18 -3.15 14.56 35.86
CA THR A 18 -1.91 14.24 36.59
C THR A 18 -0.90 15.38 36.47
N ILE A 19 0.03 15.48 37.44
CA ILE A 19 1.10 16.47 37.40
C ILE A 19 1.90 16.38 36.09
N LEU A 20 2.15 15.17 35.58
CA LEU A 20 2.87 14.97 34.33
C LEU A 20 2.13 15.57 33.12
N LYS A 21 0.81 15.36 33.03
CA LYS A 21 0.00 15.93 31.93
C LYS A 21 -0.05 17.46 32.02
N ALA A 22 -0.29 17.99 33.23
CA ALA A 22 -0.27 19.44 33.47
C ALA A 22 1.09 20.09 33.15
N ALA A 23 2.20 19.41 33.46
CA ALA A 23 3.54 19.87 33.09
C ALA A 23 3.76 19.86 31.56
N SER A 24 3.22 18.86 30.87
CA SER A 24 3.31 18.76 29.40
C SER A 24 2.58 19.91 28.69
N GLU A 25 1.46 20.40 29.22
CA GLU A 25 0.75 21.57 28.69
C GLU A 25 1.58 22.86 28.81
N LEU A 26 2.45 22.95 29.81
CA LEU A 26 3.41 24.04 29.99
C LEU A 26 4.73 23.82 29.24
N SER A 27 4.83 22.78 28.40
CA SER A 27 6.08 22.37 27.74
C SER A 27 7.24 22.11 28.73
N ILE A 28 6.92 21.72 29.97
CA ILE A 28 7.90 21.33 30.99
C ILE A 28 8.12 19.82 30.90
N GLU A 29 9.32 19.41 30.49
CA GLU A 29 9.65 18.01 30.30
C GLU A 29 10.03 17.33 31.61
N ILE A 30 9.27 16.30 32.02
CA ILE A 30 9.58 15.45 33.17
C ILE A 30 9.93 14.05 32.65
N PRO A 31 11.13 13.52 32.96
CA PRO A 31 11.57 12.25 32.40
C PRO A 31 10.73 11.07 32.92
N THR A 32 10.32 10.19 32.01
CA THR A 32 9.54 8.99 32.31
C THR A 32 10.07 7.78 31.55
N LEU A 33 10.07 6.60 32.20
CA LEU A 33 10.38 5.33 31.54
C LEU A 33 9.20 4.36 31.49
N CYS A 34 8.42 4.27 32.58
CA CYS A 34 7.30 3.34 32.70
C CYS A 34 5.93 3.97 32.44
N TYR A 35 5.88 5.12 31.77
CA TYR A 35 4.64 5.82 31.44
C TYR A 35 4.35 5.64 29.95
N HIS A 36 3.10 5.34 29.62
CA HIS A 36 2.60 5.29 28.25
C HIS A 36 1.16 5.81 28.26
N PRO A 37 0.75 6.71 27.35
CA PRO A 37 -0.59 7.32 27.38
C PRO A 37 -1.75 6.33 27.33
N ALA A 38 -1.57 5.20 26.63
CA ALA A 38 -2.59 4.15 26.51
C ALA A 38 -2.70 3.20 27.73
N LEU A 39 -1.93 3.43 28.81
CA LEU A 39 -1.94 2.59 30.01
C LEU A 39 -2.07 3.44 31.27
N GLU A 40 -2.77 2.95 32.29
CA GLU A 40 -2.84 3.64 33.58
C GLU A 40 -1.43 3.80 34.21
N PRO A 41 -1.15 4.87 34.97
CA PRO A 41 0.18 5.07 35.54
C PRO A 41 0.55 4.03 36.62
N TYR A 42 1.57 3.19 36.36
CA TYR A 42 2.05 2.19 37.34
C TYR A 42 3.06 2.75 38.35
N GLN A 43 3.73 3.86 38.02
CA GLN A 43 4.71 4.56 38.88
C GLN A 43 5.94 3.74 39.33
N ALA A 44 6.28 2.64 38.66
CA ALA A 44 7.37 1.76 39.07
C ALA A 44 8.78 2.35 38.90
N CYS A 45 9.07 3.05 37.80
CA CYS A 45 10.43 3.51 37.52
C CYS A 45 10.90 4.66 38.43
N ARG A 46 9.95 5.44 38.99
CA ARG A 46 10.21 6.62 39.84
C ARG A 46 11.14 7.70 39.24
N VAL A 47 11.46 7.65 37.95
CA VAL A 47 12.24 8.68 37.25
C VAL A 47 11.47 10.01 37.18
N CYS A 48 10.14 9.96 37.14
CA CYS A 48 9.27 11.12 37.06
C CYS A 48 9.01 11.82 38.42
N VAL A 49 9.83 11.54 39.44
CA VAL A 49 9.65 12.11 40.78
C VAL A 49 9.85 13.63 40.75
N VAL A 50 8.94 14.37 41.38
CA VAL A 50 8.96 15.82 41.54
C VAL A 50 8.73 16.19 43.00
N GLU A 51 9.10 17.41 43.38
CA GLU A 51 8.82 17.92 44.72
C GLU A 51 7.49 18.69 44.72
N MET A 52 6.54 18.23 45.53
CA MET A 52 5.23 18.84 45.70
C MET A 52 5.19 19.53 47.06
N VAL A 53 4.78 20.80 47.08
CA VAL A 53 4.58 21.61 48.28
C VAL A 53 3.11 21.96 48.40
N GLN A 54 2.50 21.59 49.52
CA GLN A 54 1.09 21.85 49.82
C GLN A 54 0.94 22.06 51.32
N ASN A 55 0.18 23.09 51.73
CA ASN A 55 -0.08 23.41 53.14
C ASN A 55 1.22 23.49 54.00
N GLY A 56 2.28 24.07 53.44
CA GLY A 56 3.59 24.19 54.10
C GLY A 56 4.40 22.90 54.23
N ARG A 57 3.92 21.75 53.73
CA ARG A 57 4.63 20.47 53.74
C ARG A 57 5.16 20.13 52.35
N SER A 58 6.41 19.69 52.28
CA SER A 58 7.05 19.23 51.04
C SER A 58 7.19 17.70 50.99
N LYS A 59 6.77 17.08 49.88
CA LYS A 59 6.85 15.63 49.64
C LYS A 59 7.33 15.34 48.22
N LEU A 60 8.14 14.30 48.06
CA LEU A 60 8.50 13.75 46.75
C LEU A 60 7.39 12.81 46.28
N VAL A 61 6.86 13.07 45.08
CA VAL A 61 5.76 12.30 44.48
C VAL A 61 6.09 11.94 43.05
N ALA A 62 5.55 10.82 42.54
CA ALA A 62 5.66 10.48 41.13
C ALA A 62 4.64 11.28 40.32
N SER A 63 5.11 12.17 39.45
CA SER A 63 4.25 13.05 38.67
C SER A 63 3.30 12.32 37.73
N CYS A 64 3.69 11.13 37.23
CA CYS A 64 2.89 10.39 36.24
C CYS A 64 1.55 9.89 36.76
N GLY A 65 1.40 9.67 38.08
CA GLY A 65 0.15 9.19 38.68
C GLY A 65 -0.43 10.07 39.77
N ARG A 66 0.27 11.13 40.21
CA ARG A 66 -0.28 12.07 41.20
C ARG A 66 -1.22 13.05 40.50
N VAL A 67 -2.49 13.03 40.89
CA VAL A 67 -3.51 13.99 40.45
C VAL A 67 -3.23 15.37 41.06
N VAL A 68 -3.47 16.43 40.29
CA VAL A 68 -3.33 17.83 40.75
C VAL A 68 -4.45 18.23 41.71
N GLU A 69 -4.18 19.14 42.62
CA GLU A 69 -5.14 19.67 43.60
C GLU A 69 -4.99 21.19 43.71
N GLU A 70 -6.05 21.86 44.17
CA GLU A 70 -6.09 23.31 44.26
C GLU A 70 -4.98 23.83 45.18
N GLY A 71 -4.26 24.85 44.70
CA GLY A 71 -3.16 25.47 45.45
C GLY A 71 -1.87 24.63 45.52
N MET A 72 -1.77 23.55 44.75
CA MET A 72 -0.55 22.74 44.68
C MET A 72 0.60 23.51 44.05
N VAL A 73 1.80 23.42 44.64
CA VAL A 73 3.04 23.96 44.06
C VAL A 73 4.00 22.81 43.76
N VAL A 74 4.33 22.62 42.50
CA VAL A 74 5.24 21.58 42.02
C VAL A 74 6.55 22.22 41.60
N LYS A 75 7.67 21.65 42.06
CA LYS A 75 9.02 21.97 41.63
C LYS A 75 9.61 20.75 40.93
N THR A 76 9.83 20.85 39.63
CA THR A 76 10.33 19.72 38.84
C THR A 76 11.86 19.58 38.93
N ASP A 77 12.58 20.68 39.20
CA ASP A 77 14.05 20.74 39.18
C ASP A 77 14.70 21.01 40.55
N SER A 78 14.00 20.68 41.64
CA SER A 78 14.56 20.87 42.98
C SER A 78 15.73 19.93 43.29
N GLU A 79 16.63 20.34 44.16
CA GLU A 79 17.76 19.52 44.63
C GLU A 79 17.32 18.16 45.22
N ARG A 80 16.17 18.12 45.89
CA ARG A 80 15.61 16.88 46.43
C ARG A 80 15.11 15.97 45.29
N ALA A 81 14.44 16.52 44.29
CA ALA A 81 13.99 15.78 43.13
C ALA A 81 15.17 15.23 42.33
N LYS A 82 16.20 16.06 42.06
CA LYS A 82 17.44 15.65 41.35
C LYS A 82 18.13 14.48 42.03
N ARG A 83 18.37 14.57 43.35
CA ARG A 83 19.00 13.49 44.12
C ARG A 83 18.19 12.19 44.09
N ALA A 84 16.87 12.30 44.23
CA ALA A 84 15.99 11.13 44.17
C ALA A 84 16.01 10.48 42.78
N ARG A 85 15.90 11.27 41.70
CA ARG A 85 15.99 10.77 40.32
C ARG A 85 17.33 10.10 40.07
N ARG A 86 18.45 10.70 40.50
CA ARG A 86 19.79 10.12 40.38
C ARG A 86 19.85 8.74 41.04
N LEU A 87 19.36 8.61 42.26
CA LEU A 87 19.30 7.31 42.97
C LEU A 87 18.48 6.27 42.20
N PHE A 88 17.29 6.63 41.69
CA PHE A 88 16.45 5.70 40.95
C PHE A 88 17.08 5.28 39.62
N VAL A 89 17.66 6.22 38.87
CA VAL A 89 18.39 5.90 37.63
C VAL A 89 19.57 4.99 37.91
N GLU A 90 20.32 5.22 38.99
CA GLU A 90 21.45 4.37 39.39
C GLU A 90 21.04 2.93 39.71
N LEU A 91 19.90 2.76 40.42
CA LEU A 91 19.32 1.45 40.71
C LEU A 91 18.80 0.74 39.45
N LEU A 92 18.16 1.48 38.55
CA LEU A 92 17.68 0.95 37.27
C LEU A 92 18.85 0.53 36.38
N LEU A 93 19.94 1.31 36.35
CA LEU A 93 21.15 0.99 35.61
C LEU A 93 21.82 -0.28 36.14
N ALA A 94 21.87 -0.47 37.46
CA ALA A 94 22.40 -1.71 38.05
C ALA A 94 21.54 -2.94 37.73
N ARG A 95 20.24 -2.74 37.47
CA ARG A 95 19.34 -3.81 37.03
C ARG A 95 19.47 -4.11 35.54
N ALA A 96 19.49 -3.08 34.71
CA ALA A 96 19.45 -3.16 33.25
C ALA A 96 20.64 -2.42 32.61
N PRO A 97 21.88 -2.89 32.86
CA PRO A 97 23.11 -2.23 32.42
C PRO A 97 23.27 -2.18 30.90
N ALA A 98 22.68 -3.12 30.16
CA ALA A 98 22.79 -3.20 28.70
C ALA A 98 21.79 -2.30 27.95
N SER A 99 20.96 -1.52 28.66
CA SER A 99 20.02 -0.60 28.04
C SER A 99 20.71 0.72 27.67
N GLU A 100 20.88 0.97 26.38
CA GLU A 100 21.44 2.22 25.84
C GLU A 100 20.68 3.45 26.33
N LEU A 101 19.34 3.40 26.32
CA LEU A 101 18.49 4.49 26.82
C LEU A 101 18.75 4.81 28.30
N LEU A 102 19.01 3.79 29.13
CA LEU A 102 19.36 4.02 30.53
C LEU A 102 20.78 4.55 30.70
N GLN A 103 21.74 4.08 29.88
CA GLN A 103 23.11 4.61 29.89
C GLN A 103 23.10 6.11 29.53
N ASP A 104 22.30 6.51 28.55
CA ASP A 104 22.11 7.92 28.17
C ASP A 104 21.49 8.73 29.31
N LEU A 105 20.45 8.20 29.94
CA LEU A 105 19.81 8.85 31.08
C LEU A 105 20.76 8.98 32.27
N ALA A 106 21.58 7.96 32.54
CA ALA A 106 22.59 7.95 33.59
C ALA A 106 23.65 9.03 33.36
N ARG A 107 24.13 9.19 32.11
CA ARG A 107 25.04 10.28 31.72
C ARG A 107 24.41 11.65 31.96
N LYS A 108 23.14 11.85 31.58
CA LYS A 108 22.41 13.12 31.81
C LYS A 108 22.28 13.48 33.29
N VAL A 109 22.19 12.51 34.19
CA VAL A 109 22.10 12.76 35.65
C VAL A 109 23.46 12.68 36.37
N GLY A 110 24.57 12.57 35.64
CA GLY A 110 25.93 12.58 36.19
C GLY A 110 26.33 11.28 36.91
N ILE A 111 25.94 10.12 36.38
CA ILE A 111 26.36 8.81 36.89
C ILE A 111 27.29 8.16 35.84
N GLU A 112 28.57 7.99 36.20
CA GLU A 112 29.55 7.28 35.35
C GLU A 112 29.67 5.80 35.72
N VAL A 113 29.63 5.48 37.02
CA VAL A 113 29.69 4.10 37.54
C VAL A 113 28.62 3.94 38.61
N SER A 114 27.78 2.91 38.50
CA SER A 114 26.79 2.58 39.52
C SER A 114 27.47 2.03 40.77
N ARG A 115 27.07 2.52 41.95
CA ARG A 115 27.52 1.99 43.25
C ARG A 115 26.87 0.64 43.60
N PHE A 116 25.85 0.23 42.85
CA PHE A 116 25.11 -1.00 43.11
C PHE A 116 25.65 -2.15 42.25
N LYS A 117 25.69 -3.35 42.83
CA LYS A 117 26.21 -4.54 42.17
C LYS A 117 25.25 -5.04 41.08
N THR A 118 25.72 -5.06 39.85
CA THR A 118 25.03 -5.64 38.71
C THR A 118 24.98 -7.17 38.82
N LYS A 119 23.84 -7.78 38.52
CA LYS A 119 23.68 -9.26 38.53
C LYS A 119 23.90 -9.92 37.17
N LYS A 120 23.45 -9.26 36.11
CA LYS A 120 23.52 -9.69 34.72
C LYS A 120 23.94 -8.51 33.87
N GLU A 121 25.08 -8.61 33.20
CA GLU A 121 25.65 -7.53 32.39
C GLU A 121 24.89 -7.31 31.08
N ASP A 122 24.16 -8.31 30.61
CA ASP A 122 23.39 -8.33 29.37
C ASP A 122 21.90 -7.95 29.55
N GLU A 123 21.45 -7.73 30.79
CA GLU A 123 20.06 -7.45 31.09
C GLU A 123 19.64 -6.05 30.61
N LYS A 124 18.49 -5.98 29.91
CA LYS A 124 17.88 -4.74 29.42
C LYS A 124 16.56 -4.42 30.13
N CYS A 125 15.95 -5.37 30.83
CA CYS A 125 14.61 -5.20 31.40
C CYS A 125 14.63 -4.47 32.74
N ILE A 126 13.94 -3.31 32.78
CA ILE A 126 13.74 -2.51 34.01
C ILE A 126 12.52 -2.94 34.83
N LEU A 127 11.83 -4.03 34.45
CA LEU A 127 10.62 -4.52 35.10
C LEU A 127 9.51 -3.45 35.25
N CYS A 128 9.37 -2.58 34.25
CA CYS A 128 8.36 -1.51 34.26
C CYS A 128 6.93 -2.03 34.11
N GLY A 129 6.74 -3.24 33.61
CA GLY A 129 5.44 -3.88 33.42
C GLY A 129 4.64 -3.37 32.21
N LEU A 130 5.15 -2.42 31.43
CA LEU A 130 4.44 -1.90 30.24
C LEU A 130 4.08 -3.02 29.25
N CYS A 131 5.01 -3.93 28.99
CA CYS A 131 4.82 -5.08 28.11
C CYS A 131 3.74 -6.06 28.62
N VAL A 132 3.76 -6.40 29.91
CA VAL A 132 2.77 -7.28 30.54
C VAL A 132 1.39 -6.62 30.51
N ARG A 133 1.32 -5.34 30.85
CA ARG A 133 0.07 -4.58 30.91
C ARG A 133 -0.53 -4.31 29.55
N VAL A 134 0.26 -3.98 28.53
CA VAL A 134 -0.31 -3.86 27.18
C VAL A 134 -0.82 -5.22 26.68
N CYS A 135 -0.13 -6.32 27.01
CA CYS A 135 -0.57 -7.66 26.61
C CYS A 135 -1.87 -8.08 27.32
N ASN A 136 -2.03 -7.74 28.60
CA ASN A 136 -3.14 -8.18 29.42
C ASN A 136 -4.31 -7.18 29.42
N ASP A 137 -4.02 -5.90 29.61
CA ASP A 137 -5.03 -4.87 29.86
C ASP A 137 -5.60 -4.33 28.54
N VAL A 138 -4.74 -4.14 27.52
CA VAL A 138 -5.10 -3.54 26.22
C VAL A 138 -5.42 -4.61 25.19
N MET A 139 -4.49 -5.53 24.94
CA MET A 139 -4.67 -6.56 23.91
C MET A 139 -5.56 -7.72 24.38
N LYS A 140 -5.77 -7.88 25.70
CA LYS A 140 -6.54 -8.98 26.31
C LYS A 140 -6.04 -10.38 25.93
N ILE A 141 -4.74 -10.53 25.66
CA ILE A 141 -4.13 -11.79 25.22
C ILE A 141 -3.58 -12.61 26.40
N GLY A 142 -2.84 -12.00 27.33
CA GLY A 142 -2.28 -12.76 28.46
C GLY A 142 -0.99 -13.54 28.19
N ALA A 143 -0.25 -13.23 27.10
CA ALA A 143 0.85 -14.07 26.66
C ALA A 143 2.11 -14.04 27.55
N ILE A 144 2.33 -12.94 28.28
CA ILE A 144 3.50 -12.73 29.14
C ILE A 144 3.10 -12.20 30.51
N GLY A 145 3.88 -12.52 31.54
CA GLY A 145 3.65 -12.07 32.91
C GLY A 145 4.93 -11.90 33.71
N PHE A 146 4.78 -11.48 34.96
CA PHE A 146 5.88 -11.49 35.92
C PHE A 146 6.00 -12.88 36.57
N ALA A 147 7.17 -13.49 36.46
CA ALA A 147 7.51 -14.73 37.16
C ALA A 147 8.46 -14.46 38.33
N ASN A 148 8.53 -15.40 39.28
CA ASN A 148 9.34 -15.35 40.50
C ASN A 148 9.00 -14.17 41.45
N ARG A 149 9.81 -13.99 42.51
CA ARG A 149 9.65 -12.93 43.52
C ARG A 149 10.99 -12.29 43.89
N GLY A 150 10.93 -11.08 44.45
CA GLY A 150 12.10 -10.33 44.92
C GLY A 150 13.11 -10.06 43.80
N ALA A 151 14.39 -10.30 44.08
CA ALA A 151 15.45 -10.02 43.12
C ALA A 151 15.52 -10.98 41.92
N LYS A 152 14.65 -12.01 41.86
CA LYS A 152 14.56 -12.99 40.77
C LYS A 152 13.41 -12.70 39.80
N ILE A 153 12.66 -11.60 39.98
CA ILE A 153 11.55 -11.26 39.10
C ILE A 153 12.06 -11.10 37.66
N GLU A 154 11.32 -11.67 36.72
CA GLU A 154 11.56 -11.56 35.28
C GLU A 154 10.22 -11.53 34.53
N VAL A 155 10.23 -10.96 33.34
CA VAL A 155 9.08 -10.99 32.42
C VAL A 155 9.28 -12.18 31.49
N THR A 156 8.34 -13.11 31.49
CA THR A 156 8.45 -14.34 30.70
C THR A 156 7.05 -14.92 30.44
N PRO A 157 6.86 -15.72 29.39
CA PRO A 157 5.68 -16.57 29.26
C PRO A 157 5.47 -17.49 30.47
N PRO A 158 4.23 -17.94 30.73
CA PRO A 158 3.96 -18.95 31.75
C PRO A 158 4.86 -20.17 31.59
N PHE A 159 5.40 -20.68 32.70
CA PHE A 159 6.31 -21.84 32.76
C PHE A 159 7.61 -21.71 31.94
N LYS A 160 7.91 -20.51 31.40
CA LYS A 160 9.02 -20.29 30.46
C LYS A 160 8.90 -21.11 29.17
N GLU A 161 7.69 -21.48 28.80
CA GLU A 161 7.39 -22.16 27.55
C GLU A 161 6.77 -21.19 26.55
N PHE A 162 6.88 -21.47 25.25
CA PHE A 162 6.28 -20.60 24.24
C PHE A 162 4.77 -20.47 24.44
N SER A 163 4.32 -19.22 24.43
CA SER A 163 2.92 -18.88 24.64
C SER A 163 2.12 -19.16 23.38
N LYS A 164 1.29 -20.21 23.44
CA LYS A 164 0.37 -20.59 22.34
C LYS A 164 -0.73 -19.55 22.07
N VAL A 165 -1.03 -18.69 23.05
CA VAL A 165 -2.02 -17.62 22.91
C VAL A 165 -1.45 -16.36 22.26
N CYS A 166 -0.12 -16.28 22.07
CA CYS A 166 0.50 -15.11 21.47
C CYS A 166 0.14 -14.98 19.98
N THR A 167 -0.52 -13.86 19.64
CA THR A 167 -0.93 -13.54 18.25
C THR A 167 0.12 -12.74 17.47
N THR A 168 1.38 -12.72 17.92
CA THR A 168 2.51 -11.99 17.29
C THR A 168 2.25 -10.51 16.99
N CYS A 169 1.33 -9.84 17.69
CA CYS A 169 0.95 -8.45 17.43
C CYS A 169 2.04 -7.39 17.71
N GLY A 170 3.13 -7.76 18.40
CA GLY A 170 4.27 -6.86 18.66
C GLY A 170 4.03 -5.72 19.66
N ALA A 171 2.82 -5.53 20.19
CA ALA A 171 2.50 -4.43 21.09
C ALA A 171 3.42 -4.38 22.34
N CYS A 172 3.77 -5.54 22.90
CA CYS A 172 4.66 -5.63 24.06
C CYS A 172 6.11 -5.21 23.76
N ALA A 173 6.60 -5.47 22.55
CA ALA A 173 7.91 -5.02 22.08
C ALA A 173 7.90 -3.52 21.80
N PHE A 174 6.84 -3.01 21.16
CA PHE A 174 6.68 -1.60 20.82
C PHE A 174 6.67 -0.68 22.05
N VAL A 175 5.93 -1.04 23.11
CA VAL A 175 5.87 -0.23 24.34
C VAL A 175 7.09 -0.39 25.25
N CYS A 176 8.07 -1.24 24.89
CA CYS A 176 9.22 -1.51 25.74
C CYS A 176 10.26 -0.37 25.62
N PRO A 177 10.47 0.46 26.67
CA PRO A 177 11.36 1.61 26.57
C PRO A 177 12.84 1.24 26.41
N THR A 178 13.21 0.01 26.77
CA THR A 178 14.61 -0.45 26.76
C THR A 178 14.90 -1.48 25.69
N GLY A 179 13.92 -1.83 24.84
CA GLY A 179 14.07 -2.87 23.82
C GLY A 179 14.37 -4.27 24.38
N ALA A 180 13.94 -4.55 25.61
CA ALA A 180 14.21 -5.82 26.28
C ALA A 180 13.31 -6.98 25.82
N ILE A 181 12.17 -6.69 25.21
CA ILE A 181 11.21 -7.71 24.77
C ILE A 181 11.56 -8.16 23.36
N LYS A 182 11.76 -9.48 23.20
CA LYS A 182 11.92 -10.16 21.93
C LYS A 182 10.77 -11.13 21.72
N LEU A 183 10.12 -11.07 20.57
CA LEU A 183 8.93 -11.89 20.30
C LEU A 183 9.29 -13.37 20.12
N GLU A 184 10.50 -13.63 19.65
CA GLU A 184 11.09 -14.96 19.44
C GLU A 184 11.28 -15.71 20.77
N GLU A 185 11.36 -15.00 21.90
CA GLU A 185 11.42 -15.57 23.25
C GLU A 185 10.00 -15.82 23.83
N ILE A 186 8.95 -15.32 23.18
CA ILE A 186 7.56 -15.38 23.67
C ILE A 186 6.75 -16.45 22.92
N THR A 187 7.00 -16.66 21.63
CA THR A 187 6.19 -17.55 20.79
C THR A 187 7.03 -18.23 19.71
N GLU A 188 6.57 -19.41 19.30
CA GLU A 188 7.10 -20.16 18.15
C GLU A 188 6.60 -19.61 16.81
N ASN A 189 5.56 -18.77 16.83
CA ASN A 189 4.97 -18.19 15.63
C ASN A 189 5.95 -17.21 14.97
N LYS A 190 6.18 -17.40 13.66
CA LYS A 190 7.02 -16.49 12.87
C LYS A 190 6.35 -15.12 12.77
N VAL A 191 7.08 -14.07 13.12
CA VAL A 191 6.61 -12.68 12.97
C VAL A 191 6.69 -12.30 11.50
N THR A 192 5.54 -12.11 10.87
CA THR A 192 5.45 -11.62 9.49
C THR A 192 5.12 -10.12 9.54
N PRO A 193 6.06 -9.24 9.18
CA PRO A 193 5.77 -7.81 9.12
C PRO A 193 4.81 -7.51 7.97
N LEU A 194 3.97 -6.49 8.16
CA LEU A 194 3.22 -5.90 7.05
C LEU A 194 4.19 -5.06 6.22
N LEU A 195 4.19 -5.27 4.92
CA LEU A 195 5.07 -4.58 3.99
C LEU A 195 4.28 -3.54 3.20
N SER A 196 4.92 -2.42 2.86
CA SER A 196 4.32 -1.34 2.07
C SER A 196 4.13 -1.78 0.63
N GLU A 197 2.88 -1.77 0.15
CA GLU A 197 2.55 -2.06 -1.25
C GLU A 197 3.10 -0.97 -2.17
N PHE A 198 3.07 0.30 -1.74
CA PHE A 198 3.61 1.42 -2.50
C PHE A 198 5.13 1.36 -2.67
N ASP A 199 5.83 0.76 -1.70
CA ASP A 199 7.29 0.59 -1.72
C ASP A 199 7.72 -0.80 -2.19
N GLU A 200 6.86 -1.53 -2.91
CA GLU A 200 7.16 -2.86 -3.48
C GLU A 200 7.71 -3.84 -2.42
N GLY A 201 7.19 -3.76 -1.20
CA GLY A 201 7.56 -4.63 -0.10
C GLY A 201 8.91 -4.34 0.57
N LEU A 202 9.59 -3.25 0.20
CA LEU A 202 10.93 -2.91 0.71
C LEU A 202 10.94 -2.42 2.17
N GLU A 203 9.86 -1.78 2.61
CA GLU A 203 9.73 -1.25 3.97
C GLU A 203 8.51 -1.82 4.68
N LYS A 204 8.59 -1.90 6.01
CA LYS A 204 7.49 -2.32 6.87
C LYS A 204 6.55 -1.15 7.09
N ARG A 205 5.24 -1.37 7.00
CA ARG A 205 4.24 -0.35 7.32
C ARG A 205 3.38 -0.73 8.54
N PRO A 206 2.88 0.24 9.30
CA PRO A 206 1.84 0.01 10.30
C PRO A 206 0.46 -0.26 9.67
N CYS A 207 -0.50 -0.75 10.47
CA CYS A 207 -1.89 -0.95 10.01
C CYS A 207 -2.64 0.37 9.75
N ILE A 208 -2.26 1.46 10.43
CA ILE A 208 -2.75 2.82 10.14
C ILE A 208 -1.62 3.59 9.47
N TYR A 209 -1.79 3.95 8.20
CA TYR A 209 -0.71 4.49 7.37
C TYR A 209 -1.22 5.50 6.36
N ILE A 210 -0.32 6.31 5.82
CA ILE A 210 -0.55 7.13 4.63
C ILE A 210 0.26 6.45 3.51
N PRO A 211 -0.32 6.20 2.32
CA PRO A 211 0.36 5.45 1.27
C PRO A 211 1.75 5.99 0.90
N PHE A 212 1.88 7.32 0.81
CA PHE A 212 3.16 8.01 0.61
C PHE A 212 3.08 9.46 1.10
N PRO A 213 4.20 10.15 1.36
CA PRO A 213 4.19 11.45 2.02
C PRO A 213 3.42 12.57 1.29
N GLN A 214 3.31 12.49 -0.05
CA GLN A 214 2.62 13.46 -0.90
C GLN A 214 1.23 12.99 -1.35
N ALA A 215 0.64 11.99 -0.69
CA ALA A 215 -0.68 11.47 -1.06
C ALA A 215 -1.76 12.57 -1.08
N VAL A 216 -2.67 12.48 -2.04
CA VAL A 216 -3.80 13.41 -2.19
C VAL A 216 -5.10 12.58 -2.32
N PRO A 217 -6.04 12.70 -1.36
CA PRO A 217 -5.97 13.48 -0.13
C PRO A 217 -4.92 12.93 0.85
N ASN A 218 -4.22 13.82 1.57
CA ASN A 218 -3.23 13.41 2.58
C ASN A 218 -3.92 12.97 3.88
N LYS A 219 -4.59 11.82 3.83
CA LYS A 219 -5.36 11.24 4.93
C LYS A 219 -4.86 9.82 5.23
N PRO A 220 -4.72 9.46 6.52
CA PRO A 220 -4.38 8.11 6.89
C PRO A 220 -5.56 7.16 6.65
N VAL A 221 -5.25 5.91 6.32
CA VAL A 221 -6.20 4.81 6.17
C VAL A 221 -5.87 3.70 7.17
N ILE A 222 -6.89 2.95 7.59
CA ILE A 222 -6.73 1.77 8.45
C ILE A 222 -6.94 0.54 7.59
N ASP A 223 -5.90 -0.28 7.50
CA ASP A 223 -5.96 -1.63 6.95
C ASP A 223 -6.80 -2.52 7.87
N ARG A 224 -8.07 -2.75 7.47
CA ARG A 224 -9.03 -3.55 8.23
C ARG A 224 -8.64 -5.02 8.32
N GLU A 225 -8.03 -5.56 7.27
CA GLU A 225 -7.66 -6.97 7.17
C GLU A 225 -6.56 -7.33 8.16
N ASN A 226 -5.70 -6.37 8.52
CA ASN A 226 -4.56 -6.62 9.41
C ASN A 226 -4.68 -5.95 10.79
N CYS A 227 -5.54 -4.95 10.95
CA CYS A 227 -5.72 -4.24 12.21
C CYS A 227 -6.26 -5.15 13.33
N MET A 228 -5.57 -5.14 14.48
CA MET A 228 -5.93 -5.95 15.65
C MET A 228 -7.29 -5.58 16.26
N TYR A 229 -7.77 -4.35 16.06
CA TYR A 229 -9.12 -3.96 16.47
C TYR A 229 -10.18 -4.78 15.72
N PHE A 230 -10.10 -4.82 14.38
CA PHE A 230 -11.08 -5.54 13.57
C PHE A 230 -10.94 -7.06 13.71
N LYS A 231 -9.74 -7.56 14.01
CA LYS A 231 -9.52 -8.99 14.29
C LYS A 231 -10.01 -9.47 15.65
N THR A 232 -9.84 -8.66 16.70
CA THR A 232 -10.03 -9.12 18.10
C THR A 232 -10.97 -8.27 18.95
N GLY A 233 -11.35 -7.08 18.48
CA GLY A 233 -12.20 -6.10 19.17
C GLY A 233 -11.50 -5.24 20.23
N ASN A 234 -10.20 -5.48 20.51
CA ASN A 234 -9.57 -4.95 21.73
C ASN A 234 -8.64 -3.75 21.53
N CYS A 235 -7.85 -3.70 20.44
CA CYS A 235 -6.79 -2.69 20.30
C CYS A 235 -7.34 -1.31 19.94
N LYS A 236 -7.24 -0.32 20.84
CA LYS A 236 -7.65 1.07 20.59
C LYS A 236 -6.53 2.11 20.80
N ILE A 237 -5.28 1.68 20.70
CA ILE A 237 -4.13 2.53 21.01
C ILE A 237 -4.08 3.77 20.10
N CYS A 238 -4.33 3.62 18.80
CA CYS A 238 -4.32 4.73 17.85
C CYS A 238 -5.40 5.78 18.16
N GLU A 239 -6.60 5.37 18.58
CA GLU A 239 -7.66 6.27 19.04
C GLU A 239 -7.20 7.11 20.25
N THR A 240 -6.54 6.49 21.24
CA THR A 240 -6.10 7.19 22.46
C THR A 240 -5.05 8.29 22.23
N VAL A 241 -4.25 8.17 21.16
CA VAL A 241 -3.20 9.14 20.82
C VAL A 241 -3.65 10.16 19.78
N CYS A 242 -4.79 9.92 19.10
CA CYS A 242 -5.32 10.80 18.06
C CYS A 242 -5.98 12.03 18.70
N GLN A 243 -5.25 13.15 18.80
CA GLN A 243 -5.79 14.40 19.34
C GLN A 243 -7.08 14.89 18.65
N PRO A 244 -7.20 14.83 17.31
CA PRO A 244 -8.43 15.24 16.63
C PRO A 244 -9.62 14.28 16.84
N LYS A 245 -9.40 13.11 17.45
CA LYS A 245 -10.40 12.02 17.59
C LYS A 245 -11.02 11.62 16.25
N ALA A 246 -10.18 11.53 15.21
CA ALA A 246 -10.61 11.24 13.84
C ALA A 246 -10.77 9.74 13.53
N ILE A 247 -10.41 8.85 14.46
CA ILE A 247 -10.48 7.40 14.25
C ILE A 247 -11.88 6.92 14.61
N LEU A 248 -12.63 6.49 13.60
CA LEU A 248 -13.99 5.95 13.73
C LEU A 248 -13.97 4.48 13.27
N TYR A 249 -14.13 3.56 14.21
CA TYR A 249 -14.08 2.13 13.93
C TYR A 249 -15.39 1.55 13.40
N ASP A 250 -16.48 2.25 13.68
CA ASP A 250 -17.87 1.95 13.28
C ASP A 250 -18.25 2.60 11.95
N GLN A 251 -17.32 3.29 11.29
CA GLN A 251 -17.55 3.80 9.94
C GLN A 251 -17.85 2.63 8.99
N GLU A 252 -18.96 2.69 8.27
CA GLU A 252 -19.36 1.69 7.28
C GLU A 252 -19.18 2.22 5.86
N ASP A 253 -19.15 1.29 4.90
CA ASP A 253 -19.11 1.65 3.49
C ASP A 253 -20.48 2.24 3.09
N THR A 254 -20.46 3.38 2.42
CA THR A 254 -21.66 4.07 1.95
C THR A 254 -21.80 3.90 0.46
N ILE A 255 -22.96 3.42 0.01
CA ILE A 255 -23.32 3.42 -1.42
C ILE A 255 -23.82 4.83 -1.76
N ILE A 256 -23.18 5.45 -2.76
CA ILE A 256 -23.56 6.76 -3.28
C ILE A 256 -24.09 6.53 -4.69
N GLU A 257 -25.32 6.96 -4.93
CA GLU A 257 -25.97 6.92 -6.24
C GLU A 257 -25.88 8.30 -6.87
N GLU A 258 -25.25 8.40 -8.04
CA GLU A 258 -25.04 9.64 -8.79
C GLU A 258 -25.44 9.42 -10.24
N ASP A 259 -26.27 10.32 -10.78
CA ASP A 259 -26.62 10.33 -12.20
C ASP A 259 -25.47 10.90 -13.01
N ILE A 260 -24.82 10.05 -13.79
CA ILE A 260 -23.68 10.42 -14.64
C ILE A 260 -23.99 10.22 -16.12
N GLY A 261 -23.59 11.19 -16.95
CA GLY A 261 -23.79 11.14 -18.40
C GLY A 261 -22.67 10.44 -19.17
N ALA A 262 -21.50 10.23 -18.55
CA ALA A 262 -20.36 9.58 -19.17
C ALA A 262 -19.41 8.96 -18.13
N ILE A 263 -18.72 7.88 -18.54
CA ILE A 263 -17.72 7.17 -17.72
C ILE A 263 -16.40 7.17 -18.48
N VAL A 264 -15.30 7.51 -17.81
CA VAL A 264 -13.93 7.38 -18.35
C VAL A 264 -13.17 6.33 -17.54
N VAL A 265 -12.79 5.22 -18.18
CA VAL A 265 -12.04 4.14 -17.53
C VAL A 265 -10.54 4.38 -17.71
N ALA A 266 -9.85 4.62 -16.59
CA ALA A 266 -8.42 4.93 -16.54
C ALA A 266 -7.71 4.14 -15.41
N THR A 267 -8.01 2.85 -15.29
CA THR A 267 -7.56 1.97 -14.18
C THR A 267 -6.07 1.60 -14.20
N GLY A 268 -5.32 2.02 -15.22
CA GLY A 268 -3.87 1.80 -15.28
C GLY A 268 -3.49 0.38 -15.70
N TYR A 269 -2.47 -0.19 -15.06
CA TYR A 269 -1.85 -1.46 -15.40
C TYR A 269 -1.21 -2.08 -14.15
N ASP A 270 -0.92 -3.38 -14.21
CA ASP A 270 -0.08 -4.11 -13.25
C ASP A 270 1.14 -4.71 -13.93
N LEU A 271 2.09 -5.23 -13.15
CA LEU A 271 3.27 -5.92 -13.66
C LEU A 271 3.16 -7.43 -13.47
N MET A 272 3.69 -8.18 -14.44
CA MET A 272 3.91 -9.61 -14.30
C MET A 272 4.85 -9.88 -13.13
N ASP A 273 4.43 -10.76 -12.21
CA ASP A 273 5.26 -11.18 -11.08
C ASP A 273 6.49 -11.96 -11.57
N ILE A 274 7.65 -11.68 -10.98
CA ILE A 274 8.91 -12.36 -11.31
C ILE A 274 8.87 -13.87 -11.04
N SER A 275 7.99 -14.33 -10.15
CA SER A 275 7.76 -15.74 -9.87
C SER A 275 7.31 -16.53 -11.11
N GLN A 276 6.74 -15.83 -12.10
CA GLN A 276 6.29 -16.43 -13.36
C GLN A 276 7.44 -16.58 -14.37
N ILE A 277 8.59 -15.95 -14.14
CA ILE A 277 9.75 -15.95 -15.05
C ILE A 277 10.84 -16.87 -14.48
N GLY A 278 10.67 -18.19 -14.71
CA GLY A 278 11.49 -19.23 -14.10
C GLY A 278 12.98 -19.16 -14.46
N GLU A 279 13.30 -18.78 -15.71
CA GLU A 279 14.65 -18.63 -16.22
C GLU A 279 15.45 -17.51 -15.52
N TYR A 280 14.76 -16.54 -14.93
CA TYR A 280 15.36 -15.42 -14.17
C TYR A 280 15.37 -15.68 -12.66
N GLY A 281 15.07 -16.93 -12.27
CA GLY A 281 15.12 -17.38 -10.89
C GLY A 281 13.75 -17.54 -10.24
N GLY A 282 12.66 -17.05 -10.83
CA GLY A 282 11.31 -17.22 -10.29
C GLY A 282 11.15 -16.66 -8.87
N GLY A 283 11.79 -15.53 -8.57
CA GLY A 283 11.78 -14.91 -7.23
C GLY A 283 12.68 -15.59 -6.17
N ARG A 284 13.47 -16.61 -6.54
CA ARG A 284 14.39 -17.27 -5.60
C ARG A 284 15.61 -16.43 -5.24
N PHE A 285 16.11 -15.65 -6.19
CA PHE A 285 17.31 -14.85 -6.03
C PHE A 285 16.95 -13.47 -5.50
N LYS A 286 17.43 -13.13 -4.31
CA LYS A 286 17.08 -11.86 -3.65
C LYS A 286 17.57 -10.62 -4.41
N ASP A 287 18.70 -10.74 -5.08
CA ASP A 287 19.33 -9.63 -5.81
C ASP A 287 18.82 -9.49 -7.26
N VAL A 288 17.81 -10.28 -7.64
CA VAL A 288 17.04 -10.09 -8.87
C VAL A 288 15.73 -9.41 -8.48
N ILE A 289 15.56 -8.15 -8.91
CA ILE A 289 14.39 -7.33 -8.60
C ILE A 289 13.77 -6.79 -9.89
N ASP A 290 12.48 -6.48 -9.87
CA ASP A 290 11.85 -5.82 -10.99
C ASP A 290 12.19 -4.31 -11.02
N ALA A 291 11.95 -3.69 -12.16
CA ALA A 291 12.24 -2.29 -12.40
C ALA A 291 11.39 -1.33 -11.54
N LEU A 292 10.19 -1.70 -11.09
CA LEU A 292 9.37 -0.85 -10.23
C LEU A 292 9.92 -0.85 -8.80
N THR A 293 10.35 -2.00 -8.30
CA THR A 293 11.12 -2.12 -7.05
C THR A 293 12.39 -1.25 -7.14
N PHE A 294 13.09 -1.27 -8.27
CA PHE A 294 14.27 -0.42 -8.48
C PHE A 294 13.96 1.09 -8.51
N GLU A 295 12.79 1.51 -9.02
CA GLU A 295 12.36 2.91 -8.89
C GLU A 295 12.24 3.32 -7.41
N ARG A 296 11.75 2.45 -6.54
CA ARG A 296 11.63 2.75 -5.10
C ARG A 296 13.00 2.92 -4.45
N TYR A 297 14.03 2.19 -4.88
CA TYR A 297 15.41 2.40 -4.44
C TYR A 297 15.98 3.75 -4.88
N LEU A 298 15.68 4.17 -6.12
CA LEU A 298 16.17 5.44 -6.68
C LEU A 298 15.40 6.65 -6.14
N ALA A 299 14.17 6.47 -5.65
CA ALA A 299 13.33 7.56 -5.17
C ALA A 299 13.92 8.22 -3.91
N PRO A 300 14.10 9.56 -3.89
CA PRO A 300 14.57 10.26 -2.69
C PRO A 300 13.62 10.13 -1.49
N ALA A 301 12.32 10.07 -1.74
CA ALA A 301 11.28 9.80 -0.75
C ALA A 301 10.94 8.30 -0.64
N GLY A 302 11.79 7.43 -1.20
CA GLY A 302 11.68 5.98 -1.08
C GLY A 302 12.37 5.44 0.18
N PRO A 303 12.22 4.13 0.42
CA PRO A 303 12.65 3.48 1.66
C PRO A 303 14.17 3.53 1.90
N THR A 304 14.96 3.69 0.84
CA THR A 304 16.42 3.82 0.92
C THR A 304 16.92 5.24 0.70
N SER A 305 16.02 6.21 0.58
CA SER A 305 16.32 7.62 0.34
C SER A 305 17.25 7.85 -0.86
N GLY A 306 17.01 7.13 -1.97
CA GLY A 306 17.83 7.19 -3.18
C GLY A 306 19.11 6.36 -3.15
N LYS A 307 19.37 5.58 -2.10
CA LYS A 307 20.54 4.70 -2.02
C LYS A 307 20.24 3.34 -2.64
N VAL A 308 21.02 2.97 -3.66
CA VAL A 308 20.93 1.65 -4.28
C VAL A 308 21.71 0.65 -3.43
N ILE A 309 21.01 -0.35 -2.89
CA ILE A 309 21.58 -1.40 -2.04
C ILE A 309 21.04 -2.77 -2.45
N ARG A 310 21.86 -3.81 -2.28
CA ARG A 310 21.48 -5.19 -2.53
C ARG A 310 20.49 -5.70 -1.49
N PRO A 311 19.35 -6.30 -1.89
CA PRO A 311 18.43 -6.94 -0.96
C PRO A 311 19.05 -8.06 -0.11
N SER A 312 20.06 -8.77 -0.64
CA SER A 312 20.68 -9.89 0.07
C SER A 312 21.50 -9.48 1.30
N ASP A 313 22.33 -8.44 1.17
CA ASP A 313 23.33 -8.07 2.18
C ASP A 313 23.47 -6.57 2.47
N GLY A 314 22.67 -5.72 1.82
CA GLY A 314 22.63 -4.28 2.04
C GLY A 314 23.84 -3.51 1.49
N LYS A 315 24.76 -4.15 0.76
CA LYS A 315 25.90 -3.45 0.14
C LYS A 315 25.48 -2.71 -1.13
N VAL A 316 26.25 -1.70 -1.50
CA VAL A 316 26.06 -1.00 -2.79
C VAL A 316 26.55 -1.92 -3.93
N PRO A 317 25.71 -2.26 -4.92
CA PRO A 317 26.14 -3.05 -6.07
C PRO A 317 27.11 -2.22 -6.93
N ARG A 318 28.19 -2.84 -7.41
CA ARG A 318 29.13 -2.22 -8.37
C ARG A 318 28.74 -2.54 -9.80
N GLU A 319 28.28 -3.75 -10.07
CA GLU A 319 27.86 -4.20 -11.39
C GLU A 319 26.35 -4.45 -11.39
N VAL A 320 25.58 -3.68 -12.18
CA VAL A 320 24.13 -3.85 -12.29
C VAL A 320 23.75 -4.18 -13.74
N ALA A 321 23.02 -5.27 -13.91
CA ALA A 321 22.50 -5.68 -15.22
C ALA A 321 20.99 -5.43 -15.31
N PHE A 322 20.57 -4.67 -16.31
CA PHE A 322 19.19 -4.36 -16.64
C PHE A 322 18.73 -5.26 -17.78
N VAL A 323 17.66 -6.02 -17.56
CA VAL A 323 17.16 -7.02 -18.51
C VAL A 323 15.86 -6.53 -19.13
N SER A 324 15.93 -6.15 -20.41
CA SER A 324 14.75 -5.74 -21.18
C SER A 324 13.86 -6.93 -21.52
N CYS A 325 12.58 -6.66 -21.78
CA CYS A 325 11.62 -7.65 -22.29
C CYS A 325 11.45 -8.88 -21.38
N ALA A 326 11.54 -8.73 -20.06
CA ALA A 326 11.25 -9.82 -19.12
C ALA A 326 9.74 -10.12 -19.17
N GLY A 327 9.37 -11.29 -19.69
CA GLY A 327 7.98 -11.69 -19.92
C GLY A 327 7.25 -10.94 -21.05
N SER A 328 7.88 -10.00 -21.75
CA SER A 328 7.29 -9.30 -22.92
C SER A 328 7.95 -9.77 -24.21
N ARG A 329 7.20 -9.77 -25.32
CA ARG A 329 7.65 -10.34 -26.61
C ARG A 329 8.11 -11.80 -26.44
N ASP A 330 7.40 -12.53 -25.60
CA ASP A 330 7.63 -13.93 -25.27
C ASP A 330 6.30 -14.70 -25.33
N PRO A 331 5.88 -15.17 -26.52
CA PRO A 331 4.62 -15.89 -26.68
C PRO A 331 4.53 -17.21 -25.91
N GLU A 332 5.68 -17.82 -25.58
CA GLU A 332 5.74 -19.15 -24.96
C GLU A 332 5.69 -19.07 -23.42
N HIS A 333 6.36 -18.07 -22.83
CA HIS A 333 6.52 -17.96 -21.37
C HIS A 333 5.92 -16.68 -20.76
N GLY A 334 5.38 -15.78 -21.57
CA GLY A 334 4.82 -14.51 -21.11
C GLY A 334 3.78 -13.95 -22.07
N VAL A 335 3.93 -12.69 -22.46
CA VAL A 335 3.03 -12.02 -23.42
C VAL A 335 3.71 -11.79 -24.76
N ALA A 336 2.95 -11.99 -25.84
CA ALA A 336 3.45 -11.80 -27.20
C ALA A 336 3.71 -10.33 -27.57
N TYR A 337 3.04 -9.39 -26.91
CA TYR A 337 3.16 -7.96 -27.20
C TYR A 337 4.36 -7.30 -26.49
N CYS A 338 4.68 -6.08 -26.93
CA CYS A 338 5.69 -5.25 -26.31
C CYS A 338 5.05 -4.33 -25.27
N SER A 339 5.64 -4.24 -24.08
CA SER A 339 5.22 -3.30 -23.03
C SER A 339 5.58 -1.83 -23.32
N ARG A 340 6.14 -1.53 -24.51
CA ARG A 340 6.42 -0.21 -25.11
C ARG A 340 7.42 0.70 -24.39
N LEU A 341 7.31 0.85 -23.07
CA LEU A 341 8.04 1.86 -22.29
C LEU A 341 9.29 1.34 -21.57
N CYS A 342 9.47 0.02 -21.50
CA CYS A 342 10.54 -0.60 -20.72
C CYS A 342 11.95 -0.24 -21.17
N CYS A 343 12.19 -0.12 -22.49
CA CYS A 343 13.49 0.35 -22.98
C CYS A 343 13.86 1.71 -22.38
N MET A 344 12.89 2.63 -22.27
CA MET A 344 13.14 4.00 -21.83
C MET A 344 13.33 4.10 -20.32
N TYR A 345 12.49 3.42 -19.51
CA TYR A 345 12.71 3.47 -18.06
C TYR A 345 13.99 2.74 -17.66
N LEU A 346 14.40 1.65 -18.33
CA LEU A 346 15.64 0.96 -17.96
C LEU A 346 16.86 1.84 -18.23
N ILE A 347 16.86 2.59 -19.34
CA ILE A 347 17.91 3.57 -19.63
C ILE A 347 17.90 4.68 -18.58
N LYS A 348 16.73 5.22 -18.23
CA LYS A 348 16.59 6.21 -17.16
C LYS A 348 17.14 5.70 -15.84
N GLN A 349 16.77 4.49 -15.45
CA GLN A 349 17.23 3.85 -14.22
C GLN A 349 18.73 3.58 -14.23
N ALA A 350 19.29 3.14 -15.36
CA ALA A 350 20.73 2.94 -15.52
C ALA A 350 21.51 4.25 -15.37
N MET A 351 21.03 5.35 -15.97
CA MET A 351 21.62 6.68 -15.79
C MET A 351 21.54 7.13 -14.33
N LEU A 352 20.36 7.03 -13.70
CA LEU A 352 20.18 7.41 -12.30
C LEU A 352 21.05 6.56 -11.36
N TYR A 353 21.21 5.27 -11.66
CA TYR A 353 22.16 4.42 -10.96
C TYR A 353 23.61 4.91 -11.12
N LYS A 354 24.04 5.28 -12.33
CA LYS A 354 25.37 5.85 -12.57
C LYS A 354 25.59 7.19 -11.86
N HIS A 355 24.53 7.96 -11.62
CA HIS A 355 24.58 9.20 -10.84
C HIS A 355 24.59 8.94 -9.33
N ALA A 356 23.93 7.89 -8.86
CA ALA A 356 23.92 7.49 -7.46
C ALA A 356 25.19 6.72 -7.05
N VAL A 357 25.76 5.94 -7.96
CA VAL A 357 26.94 5.07 -7.78
C VAL A 357 27.93 5.36 -8.91
N HIS A 358 28.73 6.42 -8.74
CA HIS A 358 29.61 6.94 -9.79
C HIS A 358 30.61 5.93 -10.36
N ASP A 359 31.16 5.06 -9.50
CA ASP A 359 32.11 4.00 -9.86
C ASP A 359 31.43 2.66 -10.21
N GLY A 360 30.09 2.62 -10.23
CA GLY A 360 29.33 1.46 -10.66
C GLY A 360 29.28 1.33 -12.18
N GLN A 361 29.12 0.12 -12.71
CA GLN A 361 28.90 -0.15 -14.13
C GLN A 361 27.48 -0.66 -14.36
N ALA A 362 26.81 -0.09 -15.35
CA ALA A 362 25.49 -0.50 -15.80
C ALA A 362 25.58 -1.23 -17.15
N TYR A 363 24.88 -2.36 -17.25
CA TYR A 363 24.75 -3.16 -18.48
C TYR A 363 23.27 -3.28 -18.84
N ILE A 364 22.89 -3.01 -20.09
CA ILE A 364 21.51 -3.19 -20.57
C ILE A 364 21.49 -4.33 -21.59
N PHE A 365 20.82 -5.43 -21.25
CA PHE A 365 20.49 -6.51 -22.18
C PHE A 365 19.20 -6.17 -22.92
N TYR A 366 19.25 -6.22 -24.25
CA TYR A 366 18.11 -5.87 -25.10
C TYR A 366 18.07 -6.69 -26.40
N ILE A 367 16.87 -6.78 -26.98
CA ILE A 367 16.67 -7.32 -28.34
C ILE A 367 16.74 -6.17 -29.35
N ASP A 368 15.86 -5.18 -29.16
CA ASP A 368 15.78 -3.93 -29.91
C ASP A 368 15.56 -2.78 -28.92
N ILE A 369 16.20 -1.63 -29.15
CA ILE A 369 15.90 -0.40 -28.42
C ILE A 369 14.72 0.27 -29.12
N ARG A 370 13.61 0.50 -28.40
CA ARG A 370 12.41 1.15 -28.94
C ARG A 370 12.29 2.57 -28.37
N SER A 371 12.88 3.53 -29.06
CA SER A 371 12.97 4.97 -28.74
C SER A 371 12.00 5.81 -29.59
N ASN A 372 10.70 5.48 -29.59
CA ASN A 372 9.72 6.06 -30.54
C ASN A 372 9.11 7.41 -30.13
N GLY A 373 9.60 8.05 -29.07
CA GLY A 373 9.15 9.37 -28.60
C GLY A 373 10.09 10.50 -29.01
N LYS A 374 9.63 11.75 -28.90
CA LYS A 374 10.47 12.93 -29.17
C LYS A 374 11.61 13.01 -28.14
N GLY A 375 12.85 13.05 -28.60
CA GLY A 375 14.02 13.13 -27.72
C GLY A 375 14.48 11.78 -27.17
N TYR A 376 13.82 10.66 -27.52
CA TYR A 376 14.12 9.36 -26.93
C TYR A 376 15.41 8.75 -27.51
N GLU A 377 15.73 9.01 -28.78
CA GLU A 377 16.99 8.54 -29.35
C GLU A 377 18.17 9.32 -28.78
N GLU A 378 18.04 10.63 -28.66
CA GLU A 378 19.01 11.50 -28.00
C GLU A 378 19.22 11.09 -26.54
N PHE A 379 18.16 10.64 -25.86
CA PHE A 379 18.25 10.07 -24.52
C PHE A 379 19.08 8.78 -24.46
N VAL A 380 18.92 7.88 -25.45
CA VAL A 380 19.72 6.67 -25.59
C VAL A 380 21.20 7.01 -25.82
N GLN A 381 21.48 7.97 -26.72
CA GLN A 381 22.85 8.39 -27.03
C GLN A 381 23.52 9.02 -25.81
N ARG A 382 22.82 9.89 -25.08
CA ARG A 382 23.33 10.48 -23.85
C ARG A 382 23.73 9.44 -22.80
N ALA A 383 22.90 8.41 -22.59
CA ALA A 383 23.23 7.34 -21.66
C ALA A 383 24.48 6.54 -22.08
N LYS A 384 24.74 6.41 -23.38
CA LYS A 384 25.95 5.77 -23.91
C LYS A 384 27.18 6.64 -23.75
N GLU A 385 27.09 7.89 -24.19
CA GLU A 385 28.24 8.79 -24.36
C GLU A 385 28.64 9.47 -23.04
N GLU A 386 27.67 9.93 -22.24
CA GLU A 386 27.94 10.68 -21.00
C GLU A 386 28.06 9.74 -19.80
N ASP A 387 27.12 8.80 -19.66
CA ASP A 387 27.03 7.93 -18.48
C ASP A 387 27.73 6.57 -18.65
N ASN A 388 28.32 6.29 -19.83
CA ASN A 388 29.03 5.05 -20.14
C ASN A 388 28.22 3.78 -19.84
N VAL A 389 26.91 3.80 -20.11
CA VAL A 389 26.06 2.61 -20.01
C VAL A 389 26.39 1.65 -21.16
N ILE A 390 26.67 0.38 -20.83
CA ILE A 390 27.04 -0.64 -21.82
C ILE A 390 25.78 -1.34 -22.30
N TYR A 391 25.60 -1.44 -23.61
CA TYR A 391 24.45 -2.07 -24.24
C TYR A 391 24.86 -3.40 -24.86
N ILE A 392 24.18 -4.48 -24.47
CA ILE A 392 24.43 -5.84 -24.95
C ILE A 392 23.21 -6.30 -25.75
N ARG A 393 23.40 -6.55 -27.04
CA ARG A 393 22.30 -6.95 -27.93
C ARG A 393 22.07 -8.46 -27.87
N GLY A 394 21.41 -8.89 -26.82
CA GLY A 394 21.00 -10.28 -26.61
C GLY A 394 19.91 -10.39 -25.55
N LYS A 395 18.94 -11.30 -25.76
CA LYS A 395 18.01 -11.69 -24.69
C LYS A 395 18.77 -12.57 -23.69
N VAL A 396 18.63 -12.28 -22.40
CA VAL A 396 19.17 -13.14 -21.34
C VAL A 396 18.44 -14.48 -21.40
N SER A 397 19.19 -15.57 -21.49
CA SER A 397 18.67 -16.93 -21.58
C SER A 397 18.40 -17.52 -20.20
N LYS A 398 19.26 -17.23 -19.21
CA LYS A 398 19.16 -17.74 -17.85
C LYS A 398 19.93 -16.85 -16.88
N ILE A 399 19.46 -16.81 -15.64
CA ILE A 399 20.19 -16.27 -14.48
C ILE A 399 20.45 -17.42 -13.49
N ALA A 400 21.65 -17.46 -12.93
CA ALA A 400 21.99 -18.30 -11.79
C ALA A 400 22.78 -17.52 -10.75
N GLU A 401 22.73 -17.97 -9.51
CA GLU A 401 23.55 -17.42 -8.43
C GLU A 401 24.81 -18.29 -8.27
N ASP A 402 25.99 -17.66 -8.28
CA ASP A 402 27.27 -18.30 -8.05
C ASP A 402 28.14 -17.43 -7.15
N ASN A 403 28.60 -17.96 -6.01
CA ASN A 403 29.45 -17.28 -5.04
C ASN A 403 28.95 -15.87 -4.59
N GLY A 404 27.64 -15.67 -4.48
CA GLY A 404 27.04 -14.40 -4.07
C GLY A 404 27.04 -13.30 -5.14
N LYS A 405 27.29 -13.67 -6.40
CA LYS A 405 27.04 -12.87 -7.60
C LYS A 405 25.99 -13.56 -8.48
N LEU A 406 25.32 -12.76 -9.31
CA LEU A 406 24.37 -13.22 -10.31
C LEU A 406 25.06 -13.37 -11.65
N ARG A 407 25.07 -14.58 -12.19
CA ARG A 407 25.63 -14.91 -13.48
C ARG A 407 24.51 -14.94 -14.53
N LEU A 408 24.64 -14.10 -15.55
CA LEU A 408 23.71 -13.98 -16.66
C LEU A 408 24.35 -14.57 -17.92
N TRP A 409 23.58 -15.42 -18.61
CA TRP A 409 23.96 -15.91 -19.93
C TRP A 409 23.13 -15.24 -21.01
N GLY A 410 23.78 -14.89 -22.10
CA GLY A 410 23.15 -14.36 -23.31
C GLY A 410 24.00 -14.64 -24.53
N VAL A 411 23.47 -14.28 -25.70
CA VAL A 411 24.23 -14.29 -26.95
C VAL A 411 24.25 -12.87 -27.46
N ASP A 412 25.44 -12.30 -27.65
CA ASP A 412 25.55 -11.06 -28.39
C ASP A 412 25.29 -11.34 -29.86
N THR A 413 24.14 -10.90 -30.33
CA THR A 413 23.73 -11.10 -31.72
C THR A 413 24.54 -10.27 -32.71
N LEU A 414 25.33 -9.27 -32.25
CA LEU A 414 26.20 -8.48 -33.11
C LEU A 414 27.53 -9.20 -33.40
N THR A 415 28.11 -9.86 -32.40
CA THR A 415 29.39 -10.57 -32.52
C THR A 415 29.20 -12.07 -32.78
N GLY A 416 28.04 -12.63 -32.43
CA GLY A 416 27.76 -14.06 -32.42
C GLY A 416 28.37 -14.80 -31.22
N GLU A 417 28.98 -14.06 -30.28
CA GLU A 417 29.65 -14.64 -29.12
C GLU A 417 28.67 -14.90 -27.97
N GLN A 418 28.94 -15.97 -27.22
CA GLN A 418 28.25 -16.20 -25.96
C GLN A 418 28.79 -15.22 -24.92
N ILE A 419 27.88 -14.49 -24.27
CA ILE A 419 28.23 -13.61 -23.17
C ILE A 419 27.86 -14.29 -21.86
N GLU A 420 28.84 -14.34 -20.96
CA GLU A 420 28.66 -14.63 -19.55
C GLU A 420 29.06 -13.39 -18.75
N LEU A 421 28.08 -12.76 -18.09
CA LEU A 421 28.29 -11.57 -17.28
C LEU A 421 27.99 -11.91 -15.81
N ASN A 422 28.89 -11.54 -14.91
CA ASN A 422 28.61 -11.54 -13.48
C ASN A 422 28.18 -10.14 -13.06
N ALA A 423 27.06 -10.03 -12.37
CA ALA A 423 26.52 -8.80 -11.81
C ALA A 423 26.26 -8.97 -10.31
N ASP A 424 26.36 -7.86 -9.57
CA ASP A 424 26.02 -7.83 -8.15
C ASP A 424 24.51 -7.74 -7.92
N MET A 425 23.77 -7.22 -8.91
CA MET A 425 22.31 -7.08 -8.91
C MET A 425 21.77 -7.14 -10.34
N VAL A 426 20.56 -7.70 -10.50
CA VAL A 426 19.83 -7.71 -11.77
C VAL A 426 18.49 -7.01 -11.61
N VAL A 427 18.18 -6.11 -12.55
CA VAL A 427 16.91 -5.38 -12.63
C VAL A 427 16.13 -5.82 -13.86
N THR A 428 14.94 -6.40 -13.68
CA THR A 428 14.12 -6.94 -14.78
C THR A 428 13.00 -6.00 -15.19
N ALA A 429 12.85 -5.77 -16.49
CA ALA A 429 11.73 -5.04 -17.05
C ALA A 429 10.53 -5.97 -17.31
N ASN A 430 9.74 -6.20 -16.26
CA ASN A 430 8.60 -7.12 -16.31
C ASN A 430 7.49 -6.62 -17.25
N ALA A 431 6.72 -7.57 -17.78
CA ALA A 431 5.63 -7.26 -18.69
C ALA A 431 4.50 -6.48 -18.01
N MET A 432 3.95 -5.50 -18.72
CA MET A 432 2.73 -4.82 -18.30
C MET A 432 1.53 -5.69 -18.63
N LEU A 433 0.64 -5.81 -17.66
CA LEU A 433 -0.62 -6.55 -17.72
C LEU A 433 -1.78 -5.59 -17.44
N PRO A 434 -3.00 -5.90 -17.90
CA PRO A 434 -4.19 -5.16 -17.50
C PRO A 434 -4.34 -5.14 -15.98
N SER A 435 -4.79 -4.03 -15.41
CA SER A 435 -4.92 -3.85 -13.96
C SER A 435 -5.85 -4.90 -13.31
N THR A 436 -5.52 -5.31 -12.10
CA THR A 436 -6.32 -6.26 -11.29
C THR A 436 -7.75 -5.73 -11.14
N GLY A 437 -8.74 -6.60 -11.36
CA GLY A 437 -10.16 -6.24 -11.32
C GLY A 437 -10.72 -5.61 -12.61
N VAL A 438 -9.89 -5.31 -13.62
CA VAL A 438 -10.37 -4.64 -14.85
C VAL A 438 -11.39 -5.47 -15.62
N LYS A 439 -11.28 -6.81 -15.61
CA LYS A 439 -12.25 -7.69 -16.29
C LYS A 439 -13.63 -7.65 -15.63
N GLU A 440 -13.68 -7.56 -14.31
CA GLU A 440 -14.94 -7.41 -13.58
C GLU A 440 -15.57 -6.05 -13.87
N LEU A 441 -14.76 -4.98 -13.87
CA LEU A 441 -15.21 -3.64 -14.24
C LEU A 441 -15.71 -3.59 -15.70
N ALA A 442 -14.96 -4.19 -16.63
CA ALA A 442 -15.31 -4.27 -18.04
C ALA A 442 -16.64 -5.01 -18.24
N SER A 443 -16.89 -6.08 -17.48
CA SER A 443 -18.17 -6.80 -17.49
C SER A 443 -19.32 -5.90 -17.02
N LYS A 444 -19.16 -5.19 -15.89
CA LYS A 444 -20.17 -4.25 -15.36
C LYS A 444 -20.48 -3.11 -16.34
N LEU A 445 -19.45 -2.60 -17.02
CA LEU A 445 -19.56 -1.52 -17.99
C LEU A 445 -19.82 -2.00 -19.43
N ARG A 446 -19.91 -3.32 -19.66
CA ARG A 446 -20.09 -3.95 -20.98
C ARG A 446 -19.06 -3.52 -22.01
N ILE A 447 -17.80 -3.34 -21.59
CA ILE A 447 -16.69 -2.98 -22.47
C ILE A 447 -16.03 -4.28 -22.94
N PRO A 448 -15.88 -4.50 -24.27
CA PRO A 448 -15.11 -5.64 -24.76
C PRO A 448 -13.63 -5.49 -24.39
N THR A 449 -12.97 -6.62 -24.20
CA THR A 449 -11.50 -6.68 -24.01
C THR A 449 -10.84 -7.41 -25.16
N ASP A 450 -9.59 -7.09 -25.44
CA ASP A 450 -8.79 -7.86 -26.38
C ASP A 450 -8.42 -9.26 -25.84
N SER A 451 -7.68 -10.04 -26.63
CA SER A 451 -7.23 -11.40 -26.25
C SER A 451 -6.32 -11.45 -25.02
N HIS A 452 -5.77 -10.30 -24.62
CA HIS A 452 -4.87 -10.17 -23.47
C HIS A 452 -5.56 -9.53 -22.26
N GLY A 453 -6.80 -9.06 -22.41
CA GLY A 453 -7.59 -8.43 -21.35
C GLY A 453 -7.49 -6.91 -21.28
N TRP A 454 -6.87 -6.24 -22.27
CA TRP A 454 -6.88 -4.79 -22.37
C TRP A 454 -8.26 -4.29 -22.82
N LEU A 455 -8.67 -3.11 -22.35
CA LEU A 455 -9.94 -2.52 -22.79
C LEU A 455 -9.88 -2.16 -24.27
N GLN A 456 -10.84 -2.63 -25.04
CA GLN A 456 -10.86 -2.47 -26.48
C GLN A 456 -11.55 -1.15 -26.87
N GLU A 457 -10.84 -0.33 -27.66
CA GLU A 457 -11.43 0.85 -28.29
C GLU A 457 -12.42 0.48 -29.42
N ALA A 458 -13.34 1.40 -29.72
CA ALA A 458 -14.29 1.24 -30.82
C ALA A 458 -13.60 1.14 -32.18
N HIS A 459 -12.53 1.91 -32.40
CA HIS A 459 -11.73 1.83 -33.60
C HIS A 459 -10.33 2.43 -33.40
N LEU A 460 -9.28 1.64 -33.67
CA LEU A 460 -7.84 1.96 -33.52
C LEU A 460 -7.42 3.39 -33.94
N LYS A 461 -7.93 3.89 -35.07
CA LYS A 461 -7.58 5.22 -35.61
C LYS A 461 -8.65 6.30 -35.44
N LEU A 462 -9.90 5.98 -35.75
CA LEU A 462 -11.01 6.94 -35.81
C LEU A 462 -11.60 7.26 -34.43
N ARG A 463 -11.64 6.27 -33.53
CA ARG A 463 -12.26 6.37 -32.21
C ARG A 463 -11.40 5.69 -31.12
N PRO A 464 -10.14 6.12 -30.91
CA PRO A 464 -9.22 5.42 -30.01
C PRO A 464 -9.43 5.66 -28.51
N MET A 465 -10.34 6.57 -28.14
CA MET A 465 -10.70 6.86 -26.75
C MET A 465 -12.13 6.44 -26.41
N GLU A 466 -12.88 5.95 -27.39
CA GLU A 466 -14.29 5.61 -27.25
C GLU A 466 -14.42 4.09 -27.22
N THR A 467 -15.39 3.56 -26.49
CA THR A 467 -15.73 2.13 -26.54
C THR A 467 -16.92 1.89 -27.48
N LEU A 468 -17.26 0.62 -27.73
CA LEU A 468 -18.49 0.28 -28.45
C LEU A 468 -19.75 0.68 -27.67
N THR A 469 -19.65 0.74 -26.34
CA THR A 469 -20.73 1.19 -25.47
C THR A 469 -20.74 2.72 -25.42
N ASN A 470 -21.84 3.32 -25.86
CA ASN A 470 -21.99 4.76 -25.88
C ASN A 470 -21.91 5.37 -24.47
N GLY A 471 -21.32 6.55 -24.34
CA GLY A 471 -21.09 7.21 -23.05
C GLY A 471 -19.90 6.67 -22.26
N ILE A 472 -19.25 5.59 -22.70
CA ILE A 472 -18.09 5.01 -22.04
C ILE A 472 -16.82 5.21 -22.87
N PHE A 473 -15.81 5.78 -22.22
CA PHE A 473 -14.53 6.17 -22.79
C PHE A 473 -13.38 5.50 -22.03
N ILE A 474 -12.21 5.44 -22.65
CA ILE A 474 -11.00 4.83 -22.08
C ILE A 474 -9.80 5.76 -22.21
N ALA A 475 -8.92 5.74 -21.21
CA ALA A 475 -7.72 6.57 -21.19
C ALA A 475 -6.55 5.89 -20.47
N GLY A 476 -5.33 6.26 -20.88
CA GLY A 476 -4.10 5.83 -20.23
C GLY A 476 -3.81 4.34 -20.43
N ALA A 477 -3.04 3.78 -19.51
CA ALA A 477 -2.56 2.41 -19.62
C ALA A 477 -3.68 1.35 -19.61
N ALA A 478 -4.91 1.69 -19.18
CA ALA A 478 -6.05 0.77 -19.20
C ALA A 478 -6.39 0.22 -20.60
N GLN A 479 -6.06 0.97 -21.66
CA GLN A 479 -6.29 0.58 -23.05
C GLN A 479 -5.13 -0.23 -23.66
N SER A 480 -3.89 0.01 -23.23
CA SER A 480 -2.68 -0.68 -23.72
C SER A 480 -1.42 -0.11 -23.04
N PRO A 481 -0.28 -0.83 -23.06
CA PRO A 481 0.99 -0.30 -22.58
C PRO A 481 1.39 1.01 -23.28
N LYS A 482 1.58 2.08 -22.49
CA LYS A 482 1.95 3.42 -22.97
C LYS A 482 2.61 4.25 -21.88
N ASP A 483 3.38 5.26 -22.29
CA ASP A 483 4.07 6.15 -21.35
C ASP A 483 3.15 7.25 -20.81
N ILE A 484 3.72 8.10 -19.95
CA ILE A 484 3.01 9.21 -19.30
C ILE A 484 2.51 10.22 -20.33
N THR A 485 3.33 10.56 -21.33
CA THR A 485 2.98 11.57 -22.34
C THR A 485 1.78 11.12 -23.17
N ASP A 486 1.81 9.88 -23.64
CA ASP A 486 0.70 9.27 -24.38
C ASP A 486 -0.55 9.16 -23.51
N SER A 487 -0.40 8.80 -22.23
CA SER A 487 -1.51 8.69 -21.29
C SER A 487 -2.19 10.03 -21.03
N VAL A 488 -1.42 11.10 -20.82
CA VAL A 488 -1.93 12.46 -20.62
C VAL A 488 -2.62 12.99 -21.88
N ALA A 489 -2.03 12.74 -23.05
CA ALA A 489 -2.64 13.10 -24.33
C ALA A 489 -3.98 12.36 -24.54
N GLN A 490 -4.02 11.04 -24.28
CA GLN A 490 -5.24 10.25 -24.41
C GLN A 490 -6.31 10.68 -23.41
N ALA A 491 -5.95 11.02 -22.16
CA ALA A 491 -6.87 11.53 -21.16
C ALA A 491 -7.50 12.86 -21.58
N SER A 492 -6.69 13.77 -22.14
CA SER A 492 -7.17 15.04 -22.70
C SER A 492 -8.12 14.81 -23.88
N GLY A 493 -7.80 13.84 -24.75
CA GLY A 493 -8.66 13.44 -25.86
C GLY A 493 -9.98 12.82 -25.40
N ALA A 494 -9.96 11.97 -24.37
CA ALA A 494 -11.17 11.38 -23.78
C ALA A 494 -12.07 12.47 -23.17
N ALA A 495 -11.49 13.42 -22.42
CA ALA A 495 -12.23 14.56 -21.88
C ALA A 495 -12.88 15.40 -22.99
N ALA A 496 -12.17 15.66 -24.09
CA ALA A 496 -12.74 16.37 -25.23
C ALA A 496 -13.92 15.62 -25.88
N LYS A 497 -13.88 14.28 -25.92
CA LYS A 497 -14.98 13.46 -26.43
C LYS A 497 -16.20 13.47 -25.52
N VAL A 498 -15.98 13.44 -24.20
CA VAL A 498 -17.05 13.63 -23.21
C VAL A 498 -17.68 15.02 -23.36
N LEU A 499 -16.88 16.07 -23.49
CA LEU A 499 -17.40 17.43 -23.71
C LEU A 499 -18.17 17.53 -25.02
N ALA A 500 -17.72 16.86 -26.09
CA ALA A 500 -18.44 16.81 -27.35
C ALA A 500 -19.82 16.12 -27.19
N LEU A 501 -19.90 15.05 -26.41
CA LEU A 501 -21.17 14.39 -26.06
C LEU A 501 -22.10 15.36 -25.31
N PHE A 502 -21.59 16.06 -24.28
CA PHE A 502 -22.39 16.98 -23.47
C PHE A 502 -22.72 18.30 -24.15
N SER A 503 -22.00 18.65 -25.23
CA SER A 503 -22.29 19.86 -26.01
C SER A 503 -23.52 19.74 -26.92
N GLN A 504 -24.08 18.54 -27.05
CA GLN A 504 -25.26 18.31 -27.90
C GLN A 504 -26.54 18.42 -27.06
N ASP A 505 -27.53 19.14 -27.58
CA ASP A 505 -28.86 19.27 -26.95
C ASP A 505 -29.65 17.95 -27.00
N TYR A 506 -29.30 17.05 -27.91
CA TYR A 506 -29.94 15.75 -28.11
C TYR A 506 -28.90 14.71 -28.56
N ILE A 507 -29.08 13.47 -28.12
CA ILE A 507 -28.28 12.33 -28.55
C ILE A 507 -29.08 11.53 -29.58
N LEU A 508 -28.46 11.21 -30.72
CA LEU A 508 -29.06 10.35 -31.72
C LEU A 508 -28.87 8.89 -31.32
N GLY A 509 -29.97 8.20 -31.02
CA GLY A 509 -30.00 6.76 -30.78
C GLY A 509 -29.99 5.95 -32.08
N ASN A 510 -29.66 4.66 -31.96
CA ASN A 510 -29.81 3.72 -33.07
C ASN A 510 -31.30 3.60 -33.44
N PRO A 511 -31.73 3.80 -34.71
CA PRO A 511 -33.14 3.66 -35.07
C PRO A 511 -33.61 2.20 -35.16
N VAL A 512 -32.71 1.22 -35.05
CA VAL A 512 -33.01 -0.23 -35.11
C VAL A 512 -33.40 -0.78 -33.74
N ILE A 513 -34.34 -0.11 -33.06
CA ILE A 513 -34.83 -0.51 -31.74
C ILE A 513 -35.99 -1.49 -31.82
N ALA A 514 -36.18 -2.24 -30.74
CA ALA A 514 -37.33 -3.09 -30.55
C ALA A 514 -38.62 -2.26 -30.39
N TYR A 515 -39.73 -2.77 -30.89
CA TYR A 515 -41.08 -2.27 -30.61
C TYR A 515 -42.03 -3.45 -30.47
N VAL A 516 -43.14 -3.24 -29.76
CA VAL A 516 -44.16 -4.26 -29.51
C VAL A 516 -45.42 -3.89 -30.27
N ASP A 517 -45.97 -4.86 -31.00
CA ASP A 517 -47.34 -4.81 -31.50
C ASP A 517 -48.31 -5.18 -30.36
N GLU A 518 -49.00 -4.18 -29.84
CA GLU A 518 -49.90 -4.35 -28.69
C GLU A 518 -51.14 -5.19 -29.01
N GLU A 519 -51.56 -5.30 -30.28
CA GLU A 519 -52.72 -6.10 -30.65
C GLU A 519 -52.42 -7.61 -30.61
N ILE A 520 -51.14 -7.98 -30.76
CA ILE A 520 -50.66 -9.36 -30.79
C ILE A 520 -50.05 -9.76 -29.43
N CYS A 521 -49.56 -8.79 -28.66
CA CYS A 521 -48.88 -9.05 -27.40
C CYS A 521 -49.85 -9.57 -26.32
N ALA A 522 -49.49 -10.68 -25.68
CA ALA A 522 -50.26 -11.27 -24.58
C ALA A 522 -49.61 -11.07 -23.19
N GLY A 523 -48.56 -10.24 -23.09
CA GLY A 523 -47.91 -9.94 -21.81
C GLY A 523 -47.14 -11.09 -21.17
N CYS A 524 -46.63 -12.06 -21.96
CA CYS A 524 -46.02 -13.29 -21.42
C CYS A 524 -44.68 -13.13 -20.67
N GLY A 525 -44.03 -11.96 -20.71
CA GLY A 525 -42.80 -11.68 -19.97
C GLY A 525 -41.49 -12.22 -20.54
N THR A 526 -41.51 -13.07 -21.58
CA THR A 526 -40.26 -13.64 -22.16
C THR A 526 -39.28 -12.56 -22.63
N CYS A 527 -39.79 -11.49 -23.24
CA CYS A 527 -38.97 -10.38 -23.74
C CYS A 527 -38.36 -9.51 -22.63
N GLU A 528 -38.99 -9.44 -21.47
CA GLU A 528 -38.51 -8.72 -20.29
C GLU A 528 -37.33 -9.49 -19.67
N THR A 529 -37.47 -10.81 -19.49
CA THR A 529 -36.41 -11.65 -18.90
C THR A 529 -35.14 -11.71 -19.77
N ILE A 530 -35.26 -11.66 -21.10
CA ILE A 530 -34.12 -11.76 -22.02
C ILE A 530 -33.42 -10.43 -22.28
N CYS A 531 -34.01 -9.31 -21.86
CA CYS A 531 -33.45 -7.99 -22.13
C CYS A 531 -32.34 -7.66 -21.14
N GLU A 532 -31.09 -7.89 -21.56
CA GLU A 532 -29.91 -7.51 -20.75
C GLU A 532 -29.84 -6.00 -20.48
N TYR A 533 -30.50 -5.14 -21.25
CA TYR A 533 -30.48 -3.68 -21.08
C TYR A 533 -31.61 -3.15 -20.20
N THR A 534 -32.46 -4.03 -19.65
CA THR A 534 -33.67 -3.63 -18.90
C THR A 534 -34.53 -2.61 -19.67
N ALA A 535 -34.53 -2.73 -21.00
CA ALA A 535 -35.24 -1.83 -21.90
C ALA A 535 -36.70 -2.28 -22.14
N VAL A 536 -37.10 -3.45 -21.67
CA VAL A 536 -38.44 -4.02 -21.89
C VAL A 536 -39.04 -4.37 -20.55
N GLU A 537 -40.25 -3.89 -20.28
CA GLU A 537 -41.03 -4.20 -19.09
C GLU A 537 -42.44 -4.62 -19.50
N VAL A 538 -43.09 -5.52 -18.75
CA VAL A 538 -44.51 -5.83 -18.96
C VAL A 538 -45.37 -4.89 -18.14
N ASP A 539 -46.22 -4.11 -18.81
CA ASP A 539 -47.22 -3.28 -18.14
C ASP A 539 -48.32 -4.20 -17.55
N PRO A 540 -48.45 -4.30 -16.22
CA PRO A 540 -49.39 -5.22 -15.59
C PRO A 540 -50.86 -4.78 -15.74
N LEU A 541 -51.12 -3.50 -16.03
CA LEU A 541 -52.47 -2.98 -16.21
C LEU A 541 -52.96 -3.22 -17.64
N ARG A 542 -52.07 -3.02 -18.62
CA ARG A 542 -52.38 -3.20 -20.04
C ARG A 542 -52.16 -4.64 -20.52
N ASN A 543 -51.43 -5.44 -19.74
CA ASN A 543 -51.02 -6.81 -20.08
C ASN A 543 -50.27 -6.91 -21.42
N VAL A 544 -49.45 -5.91 -21.72
CA VAL A 544 -48.59 -5.85 -22.91
C VAL A 544 -47.18 -5.44 -22.52
N ALA A 545 -46.18 -5.89 -23.28
CA ALA A 545 -44.80 -5.45 -23.12
C ALA A 545 -44.62 -4.02 -23.67
N VAL A 546 -43.86 -3.20 -22.96
CA VAL A 546 -43.49 -1.83 -23.34
C VAL A 546 -41.98 -1.76 -23.47
N VAL A 547 -41.50 -1.08 -24.52
CA VAL A 547 -40.07 -0.88 -24.75
C VAL A 547 -39.71 0.56 -24.42
N ASN A 548 -38.75 0.75 -23.52
CA ASN A 548 -38.07 2.02 -23.34
C ASN A 548 -37.09 2.22 -24.51
N GLU A 549 -37.49 3.06 -25.47
CA GLU A 549 -36.71 3.32 -26.68
C GLU A 549 -35.31 3.87 -26.38
N ALA A 550 -35.12 4.59 -25.27
CA ALA A 550 -33.83 5.18 -24.90
C ALA A 550 -32.81 4.15 -24.38
N LEU A 551 -33.28 3.02 -23.85
CA LEU A 551 -32.43 1.94 -23.32
C LEU A 551 -32.17 0.82 -24.33
N CYS A 552 -32.92 0.78 -25.43
CA CYS A 552 -32.84 -0.31 -26.39
C CYS A 552 -31.63 -0.15 -27.32
N GLU A 553 -30.63 -1.03 -27.22
CA GLU A 553 -29.46 -1.04 -28.11
C GLU A 553 -29.69 -1.79 -29.44
N GLY A 554 -30.90 -2.31 -29.67
CA GLY A 554 -31.26 -2.90 -30.97
C GLY A 554 -30.73 -4.31 -31.24
N CYS A 555 -30.39 -5.10 -30.21
CA CYS A 555 -29.71 -6.39 -30.37
C CYS A 555 -30.53 -7.53 -31.03
N GLY A 556 -31.86 -7.42 -31.11
CA GLY A 556 -32.71 -8.46 -31.72
C GLY A 556 -33.14 -9.61 -30.81
N ALA A 557 -32.55 -9.77 -29.61
CA ALA A 557 -32.76 -10.94 -28.76
C ALA A 557 -34.23 -11.14 -28.33
N CYS A 558 -34.89 -10.07 -27.91
CA CYS A 558 -36.29 -10.11 -27.50
C CYS A 558 -37.25 -10.43 -28.65
N ALA A 559 -36.99 -9.91 -29.85
CA ALA A 559 -37.78 -10.22 -31.04
C ALA A 559 -37.58 -11.66 -31.52
N GLY A 560 -36.34 -12.18 -31.46
CA GLY A 560 -36.04 -13.57 -31.77
C GLY A 560 -36.68 -14.57 -30.79
N ALA A 561 -36.81 -14.20 -29.52
CA ALA A 561 -37.40 -15.04 -28.48
C ALA A 561 -38.93 -14.93 -28.36
N CYS A 562 -39.55 -13.93 -29.00
CA CYS A 562 -40.98 -13.67 -28.83
C CYS A 562 -41.84 -14.78 -29.49
N PRO A 563 -42.63 -15.54 -28.69
CA PRO A 563 -43.38 -16.67 -29.23
C PRO A 563 -44.56 -16.24 -30.10
N SER A 564 -45.19 -15.11 -29.80
CA SER A 564 -46.31 -14.57 -30.59
C SER A 564 -45.86 -13.78 -31.81
N GLY A 565 -44.57 -13.45 -31.91
CA GLY A 565 -44.05 -12.53 -32.94
C GLY A 565 -44.46 -11.07 -32.75
N ALA A 566 -45.08 -10.71 -31.62
CA ALA A 566 -45.48 -9.34 -31.31
C ALA A 566 -44.28 -8.39 -31.15
N MET A 567 -43.14 -8.88 -30.67
CA MET A 567 -41.91 -8.10 -30.55
C MET A 567 -41.15 -8.11 -31.88
N GLN A 568 -40.86 -6.93 -32.42
CA GLN A 568 -40.15 -6.75 -33.70
C GLN A 568 -39.10 -5.64 -33.58
N HIS A 569 -38.17 -5.55 -34.54
CA HIS A 569 -37.25 -4.42 -34.65
C HIS A 569 -37.66 -3.47 -35.77
N LYS A 570 -37.65 -2.17 -35.47
CA LYS A 570 -37.77 -1.12 -36.49
C LYS A 570 -36.61 -1.28 -37.48
N ASN A 571 -36.89 -1.17 -38.78
CA ASN A 571 -35.92 -1.33 -39.87
C ASN A 571 -35.21 -2.71 -39.97
N PHE A 572 -35.61 -3.70 -39.16
CA PHE A 572 -35.09 -5.08 -39.25
C PHE A 572 -36.22 -6.08 -38.93
N THR A 573 -37.31 -5.96 -39.69
CA THR A 573 -38.51 -6.78 -39.51
C THR A 573 -38.28 -8.21 -39.99
N LYS A 574 -39.09 -9.14 -39.47
CA LYS A 574 -39.06 -10.54 -39.88
C LYS A 574 -39.24 -10.69 -41.40
N LYS A 575 -40.16 -9.93 -42.00
CA LYS A 575 -40.36 -9.93 -43.45
C LYS A 575 -39.09 -9.52 -44.21
N GLN A 576 -38.47 -8.40 -43.84
CA GLN A 576 -37.22 -7.96 -44.48
C GLN A 576 -36.13 -9.03 -44.38
N LEU A 577 -36.03 -9.73 -43.25
CA LEU A 577 -35.09 -10.83 -43.08
C LEU A 577 -35.39 -12.01 -44.02
N PHE A 578 -36.65 -12.44 -44.11
CA PHE A 578 -37.03 -13.54 -45.02
C PHE A 578 -36.87 -13.15 -46.48
N ASP A 579 -37.22 -11.93 -46.88
CA ASP A 579 -36.98 -11.42 -48.23
C ASP A 579 -35.47 -11.47 -48.58
N MET A 580 -34.58 -11.11 -47.63
CA MET A 580 -33.13 -11.24 -47.81
C MET A 580 -32.67 -12.71 -47.96
N VAL A 581 -33.24 -13.62 -47.17
CA VAL A 581 -32.93 -15.06 -47.24
C VAL A 581 -33.41 -15.65 -48.55
N GLU A 582 -34.65 -15.37 -48.97
CA GLU A 582 -35.24 -15.84 -50.22
C GLU A 582 -34.35 -15.48 -51.41
N ILE A 583 -33.97 -14.20 -51.53
CA ILE A 583 -33.05 -13.73 -52.58
C ILE A 583 -31.67 -14.40 -52.48
N ALA A 584 -31.12 -14.56 -51.27
CA ALA A 584 -29.83 -15.24 -51.09
C ALA A 584 -29.88 -16.72 -51.49
N THR A 585 -31.04 -17.37 -51.32
CA THR A 585 -31.27 -18.78 -51.64
C THR A 585 -31.85 -19.02 -53.03
N GLU A 586 -32.22 -17.99 -53.78
CA GLU A 586 -32.91 -18.11 -55.08
C GLU A 586 -32.14 -18.95 -56.12
N LYS A 587 -30.82 -19.07 -55.98
CA LYS A 587 -29.93 -19.84 -56.87
C LYS A 587 -29.51 -21.21 -56.35
N TYR A 588 -29.90 -21.57 -55.12
CA TYR A 588 -29.71 -22.89 -54.53
C TYR A 588 -30.98 -23.72 -54.75
#